data_AF-A0A4Q7E730-F1
#
_entry.id   AF-A0A4Q7E730-F1
#
_cell.length_a   1.000
_cell.length_b   1.000
_cell.length_c   1.000
_cell.angle_alpha   90.00
_cell.angle_beta   90.00
_cell.angle_gamma   90.00
#
_symmetry.space_group_name_H-M   'P 1'
#
loop_
_entity.id
_entity.type
_entity.pdbx_description
1 polymer ?
#
loop_
_entity_poly.entity_id
_entity_poly.type
_entity_poly.pdbx_seq_one_letter_code
_entity_poly.pdbx_strand_id
1 'polypeptide(L)'
;MQISHSHSATEQYYNRTPAGKPVQPSKDADELSAGKSLSTRLEGKQNLTYLLKSDHIRVASEEEMNMLKQDMHALSLGAKDLADHYQKHGQQQDVRAMIKIDGQVMAYLKEDGSFAGHKGVEDLFRQAGGDIEKLQSLIEQHYPQSGEVEFFEPGEGPTNADVFEWFNGRSYQAFISEQVASRKEAEYTQQLAQDEAYRRKLMFEQSPQTAVFRVGGAVVGSMDDKGFADVGQALASLADERGVERTQLKSLFTVDLDRTPDEYKALLSDVFGDDVQLDTFSIEQAPSRAEVRRLSQ
;
A
#
# COMPACT_ATOMS: atom_id res chain seq x y z
N MET A 1 -33.77 10.24 12.18
CA MET A 1 -33.33 10.32 10.76
C MET A 1 -31.88 9.86 10.70
N GLN A 2 -31.65 8.70 10.06
CA GLN A 2 -30.51 8.27 9.22
C GLN A 2 -29.33 9.28 9.04
N ILE A 3 -28.02 8.93 9.03
CA ILE A 3 -27.25 7.78 8.50
C ILE A 3 -25.90 7.70 9.30
N SER A 4 -25.56 6.59 9.96
CA SER A 4 -24.59 5.53 9.58
C SER A 4 -23.11 5.95 9.38
N HIS A 5 -22.22 5.45 10.26
CA HIS A 5 -20.88 5.02 9.87
C HIS A 5 -20.55 3.67 10.53
N SER A 6 -20.74 2.61 9.75
CA SER A 6 -20.25 1.26 10.02
C SER A 6 -18.81 1.16 9.53
N HIS A 7 -17.85 0.96 10.42
CA HIS A 7 -16.55 0.37 10.10
C HIS A 7 -16.40 -0.89 10.92
N SER A 8 -17.04 -1.96 10.43
CA SER A 8 -16.74 -3.32 10.83
C SER A 8 -15.44 -3.74 10.14
N ALA A 9 -14.35 -3.85 10.91
CA ALA A 9 -13.22 -4.67 10.53
C ALA A 9 -13.66 -6.14 10.64
N THR A 10 -14.36 -6.64 9.62
CA THR A 10 -14.67 -8.06 9.49
C THR A 10 -13.37 -8.81 9.15
N GLU A 11 -12.85 -9.56 10.12
CA GLU A 11 -11.90 -10.64 9.85
C GLU A 11 -12.61 -11.70 9.00
N GLN A 12 -12.31 -11.71 7.70
CA GLN A 12 -12.74 -12.78 6.81
C GLN A 12 -11.82 -14.00 7.01
N TYR A 13 -12.32 -15.00 7.72
CA TYR A 13 -11.75 -16.34 7.74
C TYR A 13 -11.68 -16.90 6.31
N TYR A 14 -10.48 -17.23 5.85
CA TYR A 14 -10.25 -17.96 4.60
C TYR A 14 -10.84 -19.37 4.67
N ASN A 15 -11.97 -19.59 4.00
CA ASN A 15 -12.44 -20.92 3.64
C ASN A 15 -11.57 -21.49 2.50
N ARG A 16 -10.65 -22.40 2.83
CA ARG A 16 -10.04 -23.30 1.85
C ARG A 16 -11.11 -24.28 1.35
N THR A 17 -11.53 -24.13 0.10
CA THR A 17 -12.37 -25.13 -0.57
C THR A 17 -11.48 -26.25 -1.12
N PRO A 18 -11.75 -27.53 -0.84
CA PRO A 18 -10.99 -28.65 -1.40
C PRO A 18 -11.30 -28.82 -2.90
N ALA A 19 -10.25 -29.12 -3.68
CA ALA A 19 -10.29 -29.24 -5.13
C ALA A 19 -11.25 -30.35 -5.61
N GLY A 20 -12.34 -29.94 -6.26
CA GLY A 20 -13.19 -30.79 -7.09
C GLY A 20 -12.64 -30.93 -8.51
N LYS A 21 -12.86 -32.10 -9.11
CA LYS A 21 -12.34 -32.59 -10.42
C LYS A 21 -12.66 -31.68 -11.62
N PRO A 22 -11.86 -31.76 -12.70
CA PRO A 22 -11.92 -30.83 -13.83
C PRO A 22 -13.13 -31.10 -14.72
N VAL A 23 -13.93 -30.07 -14.97
CA VAL A 23 -14.92 -30.01 -16.04
C VAL A 23 -14.21 -29.49 -17.29
N GLN A 24 -14.25 -30.23 -18.39
CA GLN A 24 -13.74 -29.78 -19.69
C GLN A 24 -14.56 -28.57 -20.18
N PRO A 25 -13.93 -27.46 -20.62
CA PRO A 25 -14.65 -26.34 -21.18
C PRO A 25 -15.04 -26.58 -22.64
N SER A 26 -16.27 -26.19 -22.95
CA SER A 26 -16.84 -26.07 -24.28
C SER A 26 -16.12 -25.00 -25.11
N LYS A 27 -16.11 -25.22 -26.43
CA LYS A 27 -15.28 -24.58 -27.47
C LYS A 27 -15.53 -23.09 -27.77
N ASP A 28 -16.25 -22.35 -26.93
CA ASP A 28 -16.60 -20.95 -27.19
C ASP A 28 -15.95 -19.94 -26.20
N ALA A 29 -14.94 -20.38 -25.43
CA ALA A 29 -14.21 -19.55 -24.48
C ALA A 29 -12.79 -19.14 -24.94
N ASP A 30 -12.47 -19.31 -26.23
CA ASP A 30 -11.11 -19.10 -26.75
C ASP A 30 -10.79 -17.66 -27.19
N GLU A 31 -11.72 -16.70 -27.10
CA GLU A 31 -11.45 -15.31 -27.54
C GLU A 31 -11.38 -14.23 -26.43
N LEU A 32 -11.56 -14.59 -25.16
CA LEU A 32 -11.54 -13.61 -24.05
C LEU A 32 -10.50 -13.87 -22.95
N SER A 33 -9.64 -14.89 -23.10
CA SER A 33 -8.59 -15.24 -22.13
C SER A 33 -7.15 -14.99 -22.62
N ALA A 34 -6.95 -14.12 -23.62
CA ALA A 34 -5.62 -13.60 -23.92
C ALA A 34 -5.23 -12.58 -22.85
N GLY A 35 -4.80 -13.09 -21.69
CA GLY A 35 -4.08 -12.33 -20.69
C GLY A 35 -2.93 -11.60 -21.35
N LYS A 36 -3.07 -10.28 -21.51
CA LYS A 36 -1.93 -9.39 -21.64
C LYS A 36 -1.16 -9.49 -20.33
N SER A 37 -0.26 -10.46 -20.25
CA SER A 37 0.94 -10.34 -19.44
C SER A 37 1.42 -8.90 -19.58
N LEU A 38 1.50 -8.16 -18.48
CA LEU A 38 2.20 -6.88 -18.45
C LEU A 38 3.63 -7.18 -18.86
N SER A 39 3.91 -7.08 -20.15
CA SER A 39 5.24 -7.23 -20.69
C SER A 39 6.14 -6.22 -19.99
N THR A 40 7.10 -6.72 -19.22
CA THR A 40 8.16 -5.92 -18.59
C THR A 40 9.15 -5.36 -19.63
N ARG A 41 8.93 -5.65 -20.91
CA ARG A 41 9.74 -5.15 -22.03
C ARG A 41 9.40 -3.68 -22.27
N LEU A 42 10.34 -2.81 -21.92
CA LEU A 42 10.20 -1.37 -22.05
C LEU A 42 10.68 -0.84 -23.41
N GLU A 43 11.42 -1.63 -24.21
CA GLU A 43 11.84 -1.18 -25.53
C GLU A 43 10.64 -0.76 -26.41
N GLY A 44 10.79 0.39 -27.07
CA GLY A 44 9.75 1.04 -27.86
C GLY A 44 8.61 1.66 -27.04
N LYS A 45 8.63 1.56 -25.70
CA LYS A 45 7.67 2.24 -24.82
C LYS A 45 8.09 3.68 -24.59
N GLN A 46 7.09 4.53 -24.42
CA GLN A 46 7.27 5.95 -24.20
C GLN A 46 7.09 6.27 -22.72
N ASN A 47 8.03 7.00 -22.14
CA ASN A 47 7.84 7.60 -20.83
C ASN A 47 6.88 8.80 -20.98
N LEU A 48 5.73 8.79 -20.31
CA LEU A 48 4.74 9.87 -20.42
C LEU A 48 4.93 10.99 -19.39
N THR A 49 5.89 10.87 -18.47
CA THR A 49 6.11 11.87 -17.42
C THR A 49 6.45 13.25 -17.99
N TYR A 50 7.09 13.31 -19.16
CA TYR A 50 7.39 14.59 -19.81
C TYR A 50 6.15 15.37 -20.25
N LEU A 51 4.97 14.75 -20.32
CA LEU A 51 3.71 15.46 -20.61
C LEU A 51 3.10 16.12 -19.36
N LEU A 52 3.61 15.81 -18.17
CA LEU A 52 3.12 16.37 -16.91
C LEU A 52 3.66 17.80 -16.74
N LYS A 53 2.76 18.78 -16.77
CA LYS A 53 3.06 20.18 -16.45
C LYS A 53 2.78 20.43 -14.97
N SER A 54 3.41 21.45 -14.40
CA SER A 54 3.28 21.76 -12.97
C SER A 54 1.84 22.08 -12.54
N ASP A 55 1.04 22.66 -13.44
CA ASP A 55 -0.39 22.94 -13.25
C ASP A 55 -1.28 21.68 -13.29
N HIS A 56 -0.75 20.54 -13.74
CA HIS A 56 -1.43 19.24 -13.67
C HIS A 56 -1.18 18.49 -12.35
N ILE A 57 -0.29 19.00 -11.49
CA ILE A 57 0.12 18.34 -10.25
C ILE A 57 -0.52 19.03 -9.05
N ARG A 58 -1.45 18.34 -8.38
CA ARG A 58 -2.01 18.78 -7.10
C ARG A 58 -1.13 18.27 -5.96
N VAL A 59 -0.41 19.17 -5.31
CA VAL A 59 0.28 18.84 -4.04
C VAL A 59 -0.77 18.78 -2.93
N ALA A 60 -0.79 17.70 -2.17
CA ALA A 60 -1.67 17.57 -1.02
C ALA A 60 -1.35 18.65 0.02
N SER A 61 -2.40 19.25 0.59
CA SER A 61 -2.26 20.20 1.70
C SER A 61 -1.76 19.52 2.98
N GLU A 62 -1.24 20.31 3.91
CA GLU A 62 -0.84 19.79 5.23
C GLU A 62 -2.02 19.16 5.98
N GLU A 63 -3.22 19.73 5.85
CA GLU A 63 -4.44 19.21 6.45
C GLU A 63 -4.80 17.82 5.90
N GLU A 64 -4.79 17.66 4.56
CA GLU A 64 -5.03 16.36 3.92
C GLU A 64 -3.99 15.32 4.33
N MET A 65 -2.73 15.73 4.49
CA MET A 65 -1.67 14.85 4.93
C MET A 65 -1.82 14.44 6.40
N ASN A 66 -2.33 15.34 7.24
CA ASN A 66 -2.60 15.07 8.64
C ASN A 66 -3.82 14.15 8.82
N MET A 67 -4.87 14.32 8.01
CA MET A 67 -6.00 13.38 7.98
C MET A 67 -5.53 11.97 7.59
N LEU A 68 -4.71 11.84 6.55
CA LEU A 68 -4.15 10.54 6.15
C LEU A 68 -3.34 9.89 7.29
N LYS A 69 -2.54 10.67 8.03
CA LYS A 69 -1.78 10.15 9.18
C LYS A 69 -2.67 9.68 10.32
N GLN A 70 -3.78 10.37 10.59
CA GLN A 70 -4.75 9.96 11.61
C GLN A 70 -5.40 8.63 11.24
N ASP A 71 -5.83 8.48 9.99
CA ASP A 71 -6.46 7.25 9.50
C ASP A 71 -5.50 6.04 9.54
N MET A 72 -4.19 6.29 9.44
CA MET A 72 -3.17 5.25 9.45
C MET A 72 -2.53 5.01 10.84
N HIS A 73 -2.99 5.68 11.90
CA HIS A 73 -2.29 5.69 13.20
C HIS A 73 -2.06 4.28 13.78
N ALA A 74 -3.08 3.41 13.78
CA ALA A 74 -2.95 2.03 14.27
C ALA A 74 -2.00 1.19 13.41
N LEU A 75 -1.97 1.45 12.10
CA LEU A 75 -1.06 0.82 11.15
C LEU A 75 0.37 1.36 11.24
N SER A 76 0.57 2.49 11.92
CA SER A 76 1.85 3.17 12.10
C SER A 76 2.57 2.81 13.40
N LEU A 77 1.89 2.15 14.34
CA LEU A 77 2.49 1.75 15.62
C LEU A 77 3.61 0.74 15.38
N GLY A 78 4.73 0.93 16.07
CA GLY A 78 5.84 -0.02 16.06
C GLY A 78 5.51 -1.26 16.91
N ALA A 79 6.25 -2.35 16.72
CA ALA A 79 6.04 -3.58 17.48
C ALA A 79 6.11 -3.40 19.01
N LYS A 80 6.88 -2.41 19.49
CA LYS A 80 6.96 -2.09 20.93
C LYS A 80 5.69 -1.42 21.44
N ASP A 81 5.19 -0.41 20.72
CA ASP A 81 3.99 0.33 21.11
C ASP A 81 2.72 -0.53 20.98
N LEU A 82 2.76 -1.54 20.10
CA LEU A 82 1.68 -2.52 19.93
C LEU A 82 1.47 -3.40 21.17
N ALA A 83 2.55 -3.81 21.85
CA ALA A 83 2.46 -4.61 23.07
C ALA A 83 1.78 -3.83 24.20
N ASP A 84 2.25 -2.61 24.44
CA ASP A 84 1.72 -1.71 25.48
C ASP A 84 0.26 -1.35 25.19
N HIS A 85 -0.08 -1.15 23.91
CA HIS A 85 -1.45 -0.92 23.47
C HIS A 85 -2.37 -2.08 23.83
N TYR A 86 -2.01 -3.32 23.47
CA TYR A 86 -2.83 -4.49 23.80
C TYR A 86 -2.90 -4.77 25.29
N GLN A 87 -1.82 -4.55 26.04
CA GLN A 87 -1.83 -4.71 27.50
C GLN A 87 -2.79 -3.71 28.16
N LYS A 88 -2.72 -2.43 27.76
CA LYS A 88 -3.63 -1.40 28.28
C LYS A 88 -5.08 -1.70 27.92
N HIS A 89 -5.36 -2.13 26.69
CA HIS A 89 -6.71 -2.54 26.29
C HIS A 89 -7.19 -3.77 27.04
N GLY A 90 -6.31 -4.75 27.28
CA GLY A 90 -6.64 -5.98 28.00
C GLY A 90 -7.07 -5.74 29.44
N GLN A 91 -6.56 -4.69 30.09
CA GLN A 91 -6.91 -4.33 31.46
C GLN A 91 -8.23 -3.53 31.58
N GLN A 92 -8.79 -3.06 30.47
CA GLN A 92 -10.04 -2.32 30.50
C GLN A 92 -11.21 -3.26 30.84
N GLN A 93 -12.16 -2.73 31.60
CA GLN A 93 -13.40 -3.41 32.01
C GLN A 93 -14.59 -2.69 31.38
N ASP A 94 -14.63 -2.70 30.04
CA ASP A 94 -15.64 -2.03 29.21
C ASP A 94 -16.71 -3.01 28.67
N VAL A 95 -16.76 -4.23 29.21
CA VAL A 95 -17.74 -5.25 28.81
C VAL A 95 -19.05 -5.01 29.56
N ARG A 96 -20.11 -4.69 28.82
CA ARG A 96 -21.44 -4.39 29.35
C ARG A 96 -22.33 -5.62 29.45
N ALA A 97 -22.19 -6.56 28.51
CA ALA A 97 -22.95 -7.79 28.52
C ALA A 97 -22.13 -8.96 27.96
N MET A 98 -22.38 -10.15 28.47
CA MET A 98 -21.77 -11.39 28.00
C MET A 98 -22.85 -12.46 27.86
N ILE A 99 -22.79 -13.21 26.76
CA ILE A 99 -23.71 -14.30 26.47
C ILE A 99 -22.96 -15.61 26.64
N LYS A 100 -23.49 -16.49 27.50
CA LYS A 100 -23.02 -17.85 27.67
C LYS A 100 -24.03 -18.84 27.11
N ILE A 101 -23.56 -19.87 26.42
CA ILE A 101 -24.37 -21.00 25.98
C ILE A 101 -23.65 -22.26 26.39
N ASP A 102 -24.33 -23.14 27.12
CA ASP A 102 -23.74 -24.36 27.68
C ASP A 102 -22.49 -24.07 28.53
N GLY A 103 -22.50 -22.93 29.25
CA GLY A 103 -21.39 -22.46 30.09
C GLY A 103 -20.19 -21.87 29.34
N GLN A 104 -20.23 -21.79 28.00
CA GLN A 104 -19.18 -21.19 27.18
C GLN A 104 -19.55 -19.78 26.74
N VAL A 105 -18.59 -18.85 26.74
CA VAL A 105 -18.81 -17.48 26.28
C VAL A 105 -18.95 -17.47 24.75
N MET A 106 -20.15 -17.18 24.28
CA MET A 106 -20.49 -17.21 22.85
C MET A 106 -20.60 -15.84 22.21
N ALA A 107 -20.68 -14.77 23.02
CA ALA A 107 -20.59 -13.40 22.55
C ALA A 107 -20.43 -12.42 23.71
N TYR A 108 -20.03 -11.19 23.40
CA TYR A 108 -19.96 -10.08 24.35
C TYR A 108 -20.26 -8.74 23.67
N LEU A 109 -20.76 -7.79 24.46
CA LEU A 109 -21.09 -6.41 24.11
C LEU A 109 -20.29 -5.46 24.98
N LYS A 110 -19.69 -4.45 24.37
CA LYS A 110 -18.95 -3.39 25.06
C LYS A 110 -19.82 -2.16 25.34
N GLU A 111 -19.34 -1.30 26.23
CA GLU A 111 -19.97 -0.02 26.58
C GLU A 111 -20.17 0.91 25.38
N ASP A 112 -19.25 0.90 24.42
CA ASP A 112 -19.32 1.67 23.18
C ASP A 112 -20.34 1.12 22.16
N GLY A 113 -21.00 0.00 22.49
CA GLY A 113 -21.98 -0.67 21.64
C GLY A 113 -21.37 -1.63 20.61
N SER A 114 -20.04 -1.76 20.55
CA SER A 114 -19.38 -2.78 19.74
C SER A 114 -19.61 -4.17 20.36
N PHE A 115 -19.70 -5.19 19.51
CA PHE A 115 -19.93 -6.57 19.95
C PHE A 115 -19.11 -7.55 19.11
N ALA A 116 -18.82 -8.70 19.68
CA ALA A 116 -18.29 -9.86 18.97
C ALA A 116 -19.07 -11.10 19.39
N GLY A 117 -19.30 -12.03 18.45
CA GLY A 117 -20.04 -13.24 18.73
C GLY A 117 -19.67 -14.38 17.79
N HIS A 118 -19.78 -15.61 18.28
CA HIS A 118 -19.67 -16.80 17.46
C HIS A 118 -20.89 -16.90 16.53
N LYS A 119 -20.70 -17.60 15.41
CA LYS A 119 -21.72 -17.76 14.37
C LYS A 119 -23.03 -18.29 14.96
N GLY A 120 -24.13 -17.62 14.65
CA GLY A 120 -25.47 -17.90 15.19
C GLY A 120 -25.88 -16.97 16.32
N VAL A 121 -24.95 -16.57 17.20
CA VAL A 121 -25.22 -15.61 18.29
C VAL A 121 -25.04 -14.17 17.80
N GLU A 122 -24.12 -13.91 16.87
CA GLU A 122 -23.95 -12.58 16.26
C GLU A 122 -25.24 -12.04 15.60
N ASP A 123 -26.03 -12.93 15.00
CA ASP A 123 -27.25 -12.55 14.28
C ASP A 123 -28.33 -12.10 15.26
N LEU A 124 -28.30 -12.59 16.50
CA LEU A 124 -29.21 -12.19 17.57
C LEU A 124 -28.90 -10.76 18.03
N PHE A 125 -27.63 -10.35 18.08
CA PHE A 125 -27.27 -8.94 18.30
C PHE A 125 -27.81 -8.02 17.20
N ARG A 126 -27.71 -8.45 15.94
CA ARG A 126 -28.24 -7.69 14.80
C ARG A 126 -29.76 -7.58 14.85
N GLN A 127 -30.46 -8.65 15.25
CA GLN A 127 -31.92 -8.67 15.42
C GLN A 127 -32.38 -7.85 16.62
N ALA A 128 -31.60 -7.84 17.70
CA ALA A 128 -31.85 -7.02 18.88
C ALA A 128 -31.68 -5.51 18.58
N GLY A 129 -30.78 -5.15 17.65
CA GLY A 129 -30.58 -3.76 17.23
C GLY A 129 -30.04 -2.87 18.35
N GLY A 130 -29.27 -3.45 19.29
CA GLY A 130 -28.76 -2.75 20.47
C GLY A 130 -29.71 -2.71 21.67
N ASP A 131 -30.92 -3.28 21.54
CA ASP A 131 -31.86 -3.45 22.65
C ASP A 131 -31.49 -4.68 23.48
N ILE A 132 -31.09 -4.45 24.73
CA ILE A 132 -30.60 -5.46 25.66
C ILE A 132 -31.71 -6.41 26.13
N GLU A 133 -32.90 -5.88 26.44
CA GLU A 133 -34.02 -6.71 26.91
C GLU A 133 -34.51 -7.62 25.78
N LYS A 134 -34.51 -7.09 24.55
CA LYS A 134 -34.80 -7.87 23.35
C LYS A 134 -33.73 -8.94 23.09
N LEU A 135 -32.45 -8.62 23.28
CA LEU A 135 -31.36 -9.58 23.16
C LEU A 135 -31.53 -10.74 24.15
N GLN A 136 -31.83 -10.44 25.41
CA GLN A 136 -32.09 -11.47 26.42
C GLN A 136 -33.26 -12.38 26.01
N SER A 137 -34.37 -11.78 25.58
CA SER A 137 -35.55 -12.53 25.11
C SER A 137 -35.22 -13.44 23.91
N LEU A 138 -34.41 -12.96 22.97
CA LEU A 138 -33.97 -13.73 21.80
C LEU A 138 -33.07 -14.90 22.20
N ILE A 139 -32.18 -14.71 23.18
CA ILE A 139 -31.30 -15.77 23.68
C ILE A 139 -32.11 -16.85 24.39
N GLU A 140 -33.04 -16.48 25.27
CA GLU A 140 -33.93 -17.43 25.95
C GLU A 140 -34.79 -18.22 24.95
N GLN A 141 -35.24 -17.59 23.86
CA GLN A 141 -36.01 -18.24 22.81
C GLN A 141 -35.18 -19.23 21.98
N HIS A 142 -33.95 -18.86 21.60
CA HIS A 142 -33.11 -19.67 20.70
C HIS A 142 -32.32 -20.76 21.43
N TYR A 143 -31.98 -20.54 22.70
CA TYR A 143 -31.19 -21.44 23.54
C TYR A 143 -31.91 -21.74 24.85
N PRO A 144 -33.09 -22.40 24.80
CA PRO A 144 -33.86 -22.69 26.00
C PRO A 144 -33.04 -23.59 26.92
N GLN A 145 -32.93 -23.20 28.19
CA GLN A 145 -32.23 -23.91 29.27
C GLN A 145 -30.69 -23.85 29.24
N SER A 146 -30.05 -23.39 28.17
CA SER A 146 -28.59 -23.28 28.09
C SER A 146 -28.05 -21.88 27.85
N GLY A 147 -28.88 -20.95 27.36
CA GLY A 147 -28.52 -19.56 27.14
C GLY A 147 -28.64 -18.72 28.42
N GLU A 148 -27.56 -18.04 28.77
CA GLU A 148 -27.49 -17.10 29.89
C GLU A 148 -26.93 -15.77 29.40
N VAL A 149 -27.51 -14.67 29.89
CA VAL A 149 -27.01 -13.31 29.64
C VAL A 149 -26.60 -12.70 30.96
N GLU A 150 -25.32 -12.35 31.07
CA GLU A 150 -24.74 -11.66 32.21
C GLU A 150 -24.54 -10.18 31.87
N PHE A 151 -25.01 -9.31 32.75
CA PHE A 151 -24.85 -7.86 32.64
C PHE A 151 -23.88 -7.35 33.68
N PHE A 152 -23.10 -6.35 33.29
CA PHE A 152 -22.13 -5.71 34.15
C PHE A 152 -22.39 -4.20 34.16
N GLU A 153 -22.32 -3.61 35.36
CA GLU A 153 -22.24 -2.17 35.50
C GLU A 153 -20.87 -1.67 35.01
N PRO A 154 -20.76 -0.38 34.61
CA PRO A 154 -19.51 0.17 34.11
C PRO A 154 -18.34 -0.03 35.07
N GLY A 155 -17.25 -0.65 34.58
CA GLY A 155 -16.06 -0.95 35.37
C GLY A 155 -16.19 -2.14 36.33
N GLU A 156 -17.35 -2.79 36.44
CA GLU A 156 -17.56 -3.99 37.28
C GLU A 156 -17.44 -5.30 36.49
N GLY A 157 -17.36 -5.20 35.17
CA GLY A 157 -17.24 -6.35 34.28
C GLY A 157 -15.87 -7.03 34.31
N PRO A 158 -15.77 -8.21 33.66
CA PRO A 158 -14.48 -8.85 33.41
C PRO A 158 -13.57 -7.93 32.61
N THR A 159 -12.26 -8.17 32.70
CA THR A 159 -11.33 -7.45 31.83
C THR A 159 -11.47 -7.94 30.39
N ASN A 160 -11.11 -7.09 29.43
CA ASN A 160 -11.06 -7.48 28.02
C ASN A 160 -10.17 -8.72 27.79
N ALA A 161 -9.09 -8.86 28.57
CA ALA A 161 -8.24 -10.04 28.52
C ALA A 161 -9.01 -11.29 28.94
N ASP A 162 -9.74 -11.25 30.06
CA ASP A 162 -10.53 -12.39 30.55
C ASP A 162 -11.59 -12.82 29.53
N VAL A 163 -12.35 -11.85 28.99
CA VAL A 163 -13.38 -12.14 27.99
C VAL A 163 -12.77 -12.70 26.71
N PHE A 164 -11.62 -12.18 26.27
CA PHE A 164 -10.90 -12.75 25.14
C PHE A 164 -10.55 -14.21 25.39
N GLU A 165 -10.02 -14.55 26.57
CA GLU A 165 -9.61 -15.92 26.89
C GLU A 165 -10.81 -16.87 26.96
N TRP A 166 -11.92 -16.43 27.56
CA TRP A 166 -13.15 -17.22 27.62
C TRP A 166 -13.80 -17.41 26.26
N PHE A 167 -13.80 -16.37 25.42
CA PHE A 167 -14.42 -16.40 24.10
C PHE A 167 -13.61 -17.19 23.06
N ASN A 168 -12.27 -17.06 23.10
CA ASN A 168 -11.38 -17.69 22.12
C ASN A 168 -10.74 -19.00 22.58
N GLY A 169 -10.82 -19.33 23.87
CA GLY A 169 -10.20 -20.54 24.45
C GLY A 169 -8.66 -20.54 24.38
N ARG A 170 -8.03 -19.38 24.25
CA ARG A 170 -6.57 -19.21 24.18
C ARG A 170 -6.13 -18.00 25.00
N SER A 171 -4.90 -18.03 25.48
CA SER A 171 -4.38 -16.93 26.31
C SER A 171 -4.26 -15.62 25.54
N TYR A 172 -4.68 -14.53 26.18
CA TYR A 172 -4.52 -13.17 25.67
C TYR A 172 -3.04 -12.78 25.60
N GLN A 173 -2.24 -13.18 26.59
CA GLN A 173 -0.79 -12.92 26.57
C GLN A 173 -0.08 -13.63 25.40
N ALA A 174 -0.52 -14.85 25.05
CA ALA A 174 -0.02 -15.56 23.88
C ALA A 174 -0.43 -14.82 22.59
N PHE A 175 -1.67 -14.33 22.51
CA PHE A 175 -2.13 -13.51 21.39
C PHE A 175 -1.29 -12.24 21.22
N ILE A 176 -1.05 -11.47 22.28
CA ILE A 176 -0.18 -10.28 22.22
C ILE A 176 1.21 -10.66 21.67
N SER A 177 1.78 -11.74 22.18
CA SER A 177 3.13 -12.18 21.78
C SER A 177 3.19 -12.54 20.29
N GLU A 178 2.17 -13.21 19.76
CA GLU A 178 2.05 -13.53 18.33
C GLU A 178 1.90 -12.27 17.47
N GLN A 179 1.03 -11.33 17.87
CA GLN A 179 0.82 -10.08 17.14
C GLN A 179 2.10 -9.23 17.10
N VAL A 180 2.82 -9.14 18.21
CA VAL A 180 4.10 -8.43 18.30
C VAL A 180 5.16 -9.12 17.45
N ALA A 181 5.25 -10.45 17.48
CA ALA A 181 6.21 -11.20 16.65
C ALA A 181 5.93 -11.00 15.15
N SER A 182 4.67 -11.12 14.73
CA SER A 182 4.25 -10.88 13.35
C SER A 182 4.57 -9.45 12.92
N ARG A 183 4.34 -8.46 13.79
CA ARG A 183 4.67 -7.06 13.50
C ARG A 183 6.18 -6.84 13.34
N LYS A 184 7.01 -7.44 14.19
CA LYS A 184 8.48 -7.37 14.06
C LYS A 184 8.97 -7.97 12.74
N GLU A 185 8.41 -9.09 12.33
CA GLU A 185 8.76 -9.73 11.05
C GLU A 185 8.37 -8.86 9.85
N ALA A 186 7.17 -8.26 9.89
CA ALA A 186 6.72 -7.33 8.88
C ALA A 186 7.62 -6.08 8.80
N GLU A 187 7.97 -5.49 9.95
CA GLU A 187 8.88 -4.35 10.03
C GLU A 187 10.27 -4.69 9.48
N TYR A 188 10.81 -5.85 9.85
CA TYR A 188 12.11 -6.31 9.34
C TYR A 188 12.09 -6.51 7.83
N THR A 189 11.04 -7.15 7.30
CA THR A 189 10.85 -7.33 5.86
C THR A 189 10.74 -6.00 5.13
N GLN A 190 10.02 -5.04 5.70
CA GLN A 190 9.91 -3.69 5.16
C GLN A 190 11.27 -2.97 5.16
N GLN A 191 12.05 -3.08 6.24
CA GLN A 191 13.40 -2.52 6.31
C GLN A 191 14.31 -3.14 5.24
N LEU A 192 14.30 -4.46 5.08
CA LEU A 192 15.06 -5.13 4.01
C LEU A 192 14.66 -4.62 2.62
N ALA A 193 13.35 -4.50 2.35
CA ALA A 193 12.88 -3.98 1.07
C ALA A 193 13.29 -2.52 0.83
N GLN A 194 13.28 -1.68 1.88
CA GLN A 194 13.78 -0.31 1.84
C GLN A 194 15.28 -0.24 1.59
N ASP A 195 16.07 -1.08 2.28
CA ASP A 195 17.52 -1.17 2.08
C ASP A 195 17.86 -1.64 0.66
N GLU A 196 17.14 -2.64 0.14
CA GLU A 196 17.29 -3.09 -1.25
C GLU A 196 16.91 -2.01 -2.25
N ALA A 197 15.81 -1.27 -2.01
CA ALA A 197 15.42 -0.15 -2.83
C ALA A 197 16.47 0.98 -2.80
N TYR A 198 17.01 1.28 -1.61
CA TYR A 198 18.09 2.27 -1.43
C TYR A 198 19.37 1.84 -2.15
N ARG A 199 19.79 0.58 -2.01
CA ARG A 199 20.96 0.03 -2.71
C ARG A 199 20.78 0.07 -4.22
N ARG A 200 19.60 -0.32 -4.73
CA ARG A 200 19.28 -0.23 -6.17
C ARG A 200 19.32 1.21 -6.66
N LYS A 201 18.75 2.15 -5.90
CA LYS A 201 18.81 3.58 -6.20
C LYS A 201 20.25 4.08 -6.24
N LEU A 202 21.07 3.73 -5.25
CA LEU A 202 22.47 4.13 -5.19
C LEU A 202 23.27 3.60 -6.39
N MET A 203 23.09 2.33 -6.74
CA MET A 203 23.72 1.72 -7.91
C MET A 203 23.28 2.39 -9.21
N PHE A 204 21.99 2.73 -9.33
CA PHE A 204 21.45 3.48 -10.47
C PHE A 204 22.00 4.92 -10.52
N GLU A 205 22.19 5.58 -9.38
CA GLU A 205 22.74 6.94 -9.30
C GLU A 205 24.26 6.98 -9.55
N GLN A 206 24.98 5.92 -9.21
CA GLN A 206 26.42 5.78 -9.41
C GLN A 206 26.82 5.23 -10.78
N SER A 207 25.86 4.86 -11.65
CA SER A 207 26.17 4.32 -12.96
C SER A 207 26.95 5.36 -13.80
N PRO A 208 28.11 4.99 -14.39
CA PRO A 208 28.87 5.87 -15.27
C PRO A 208 28.03 6.32 -16.47
N GLN A 209 28.12 7.59 -16.83
CA GLN A 209 27.46 8.18 -18.00
C GLN A 209 28.50 8.45 -19.09
N THR A 210 28.54 7.60 -20.11
CA THR A 210 29.52 7.68 -21.21
C THR A 210 29.20 8.77 -22.22
N ALA A 211 27.98 9.32 -22.19
CA ALA A 211 27.59 10.47 -23.00
C ALA A 211 26.78 11.47 -22.17
N VAL A 212 27.08 12.76 -22.31
CA VAL A 212 26.34 13.87 -21.70
C VAL A 212 25.89 14.81 -22.81
N PHE A 213 24.60 15.15 -22.80
CA PHE A 213 23.97 16.00 -23.81
C PHE A 213 23.71 17.40 -23.24
N ARG A 214 24.09 18.42 -24.00
CA ARG A 214 23.83 19.82 -23.66
C ARG A 214 23.12 20.54 -24.78
N VAL A 215 22.30 21.51 -24.42
CA VAL A 215 21.62 22.42 -25.34
C VAL A 215 21.77 23.84 -24.80
N GLY A 216 22.42 24.73 -25.55
CA GLY A 216 22.70 26.10 -25.08
C GLY A 216 23.60 26.13 -23.85
N GLY A 217 24.50 25.16 -23.71
CA GLY A 217 25.39 24.99 -22.55
C GLY A 217 24.78 24.29 -21.33
N ALA A 218 23.44 24.19 -21.24
CA ALA A 218 22.74 23.51 -20.16
C ALA A 218 22.70 21.99 -20.37
N VAL A 219 22.94 21.20 -19.32
CA VAL A 219 22.83 19.73 -19.38
C VAL A 219 21.36 19.33 -19.44
N VAL A 220 20.96 18.60 -20.47
CA VAL A 220 19.57 18.16 -20.66
C VAL A 220 19.39 16.65 -20.47
N GLY A 221 20.48 15.90 -20.42
CA GLY A 221 20.44 14.46 -20.24
C GLY A 221 21.80 13.79 -20.34
N SER A 222 21.80 12.48 -20.14
CA SER A 222 22.97 11.62 -20.34
C SER A 222 22.59 10.22 -20.77
N MET A 223 23.57 9.43 -21.17
CA MET A 223 23.41 8.01 -21.50
C MET A 223 24.55 7.20 -20.90
N ASP A 224 24.24 5.97 -20.46
CA ASP A 224 25.24 5.02 -19.97
C ASP A 224 25.81 4.12 -21.08
N ASP A 225 26.77 3.26 -20.72
CA ASP A 225 27.44 2.32 -21.62
C ASP A 225 26.51 1.23 -22.17
N LYS A 226 25.27 1.14 -21.68
CA LYS A 226 24.25 0.18 -22.11
C LYS A 226 23.15 0.83 -22.96
N GLY A 227 23.32 2.08 -23.36
CA GLY A 227 22.36 2.80 -24.20
C GLY A 227 21.15 3.35 -23.43
N PHE A 228 21.13 3.27 -22.10
CA PHE A 228 20.03 3.85 -21.32
C PHE A 228 20.21 5.37 -21.23
N ALA A 229 19.31 6.12 -21.88
CA ALA A 229 19.25 7.57 -21.79
C ALA A 229 18.46 8.02 -20.54
N ASP A 230 19.13 8.77 -19.65
CA ASP A 230 18.52 9.49 -18.54
C ASP A 230 18.14 10.90 -18.99
N VAL A 231 16.90 11.05 -19.46
CA VAL A 231 16.28 12.33 -19.80
C VAL A 231 15.00 12.53 -19.02
N GLY A 232 14.75 13.77 -18.61
CA GLY A 232 13.69 14.06 -17.66
C GLY A 232 13.29 15.53 -17.65
N GLN A 233 13.11 16.06 -16.45
CA GLN A 233 12.55 17.38 -16.24
C GLN A 233 13.39 18.49 -16.88
N ALA A 234 14.72 18.41 -16.87
CA ALA A 234 15.59 19.44 -17.44
C ALA A 234 15.31 19.69 -18.93
N LEU A 235 15.20 18.62 -19.73
CA LEU A 235 14.85 18.70 -21.14
C LEU A 235 13.42 19.23 -21.36
N ALA A 236 12.46 18.79 -20.53
CA ALA A 236 11.07 19.25 -20.62
C ALA A 236 10.92 20.74 -20.27
N SER A 237 11.61 21.21 -19.22
CA SER A 237 11.65 22.63 -18.85
C SER A 237 12.31 23.48 -19.93
N LEU A 238 13.43 23.02 -20.50
CA LEU A 238 14.09 23.73 -21.60
C LEU A 238 13.20 23.82 -22.85
N ALA A 239 12.45 22.77 -23.15
CA ALA A 239 11.47 22.80 -24.24
C ALA A 239 10.40 23.86 -23.99
N ASP A 240 9.83 23.93 -22.79
CA ASP A 240 8.85 24.95 -22.43
C ASP A 240 9.45 26.37 -22.55
N GLU A 241 10.68 26.58 -22.07
CA GLU A 241 11.40 27.87 -22.13
C GLU A 241 11.65 28.33 -23.57
N ARG A 242 11.97 27.40 -24.48
CA ARG A 242 12.20 27.67 -25.91
C ARG A 242 10.92 27.65 -26.74
N GLY A 243 9.75 27.46 -26.13
CA GLY A 243 8.46 27.39 -26.83
C GLY A 243 8.31 26.16 -27.72
N VAL A 244 9.06 25.09 -27.44
CA VAL A 244 8.96 23.80 -28.12
C VAL A 244 7.81 23.01 -27.52
N GLU A 245 6.85 22.62 -28.37
CA GLU A 245 5.75 21.77 -27.93
C GLU A 245 6.26 20.42 -27.43
N ARG A 246 5.89 20.04 -26.20
CA ARG A 246 6.38 18.80 -25.57
C ARG A 246 6.12 17.56 -26.42
N THR A 247 5.06 17.53 -27.23
CA THR A 247 4.78 16.42 -28.18
C THR A 247 5.91 16.16 -29.17
N GLN A 248 6.71 17.17 -29.50
CA GLN A 248 7.90 17.05 -30.36
C GLN A 248 9.03 16.25 -29.68
N LEU A 249 9.02 16.15 -28.35
CA LEU A 249 10.01 15.38 -27.57
C LEU A 249 9.74 13.87 -27.56
N LYS A 250 8.67 13.40 -28.21
CA LYS A 250 8.22 11.99 -28.12
C LYS A 250 9.35 10.98 -28.35
N SER A 251 10.16 11.18 -29.40
CA SER A 251 11.25 10.27 -29.75
C SER A 251 12.37 10.26 -28.71
N LEU A 252 12.61 11.39 -28.05
CA LEU A 252 13.62 11.55 -26.99
C LEU A 252 13.22 10.81 -25.70
N PHE A 253 11.91 10.69 -25.43
CA PHE A 253 11.35 9.95 -24.29
C PHE A 253 10.90 8.52 -24.61
N THR A 254 11.22 8.01 -25.80
CA THR A 254 10.97 6.61 -26.18
C THR A 254 12.18 5.76 -25.86
N VAL A 255 11.98 4.69 -25.08
CA VAL A 255 13.03 3.77 -24.64
C VAL A 255 13.54 2.97 -25.84
N ASP A 256 14.83 3.09 -26.10
CA ASP A 256 15.50 2.49 -27.24
C ASP A 256 16.97 2.23 -26.86
N LEU A 257 17.27 1.00 -26.45
CA LEU A 257 18.57 0.63 -25.88
C LEU A 257 19.66 0.46 -26.94
N ASP A 258 19.28 0.29 -28.21
CA ASP A 258 20.22 0.17 -29.33
C ASP A 258 20.67 1.53 -29.85
N ARG A 259 20.05 2.62 -29.37
CA ARG A 259 20.33 3.98 -29.80
C ARG A 259 21.71 4.43 -29.33
N THR A 260 22.52 4.86 -30.28
CA THR A 260 23.85 5.42 -30.03
C THR A 260 23.77 6.87 -29.52
N PRO A 261 24.83 7.37 -28.85
CA PRO A 261 24.93 8.78 -28.48
C PRO A 261 24.76 9.74 -29.66
N ASP A 262 25.32 9.41 -30.83
CA ASP A 262 25.21 10.26 -32.02
C ASP A 262 23.78 10.29 -32.59
N GLU A 263 23.07 9.16 -32.60
CA GLU A 263 21.66 9.12 -32.97
C GLU A 263 20.79 9.92 -31.99
N TYR A 264 21.09 9.82 -30.69
CA TYR A 264 20.39 10.62 -29.68
C TYR A 264 20.64 12.12 -29.86
N LYS A 265 21.90 12.50 -30.16
CA LYS A 265 22.26 13.89 -30.49
C LYS A 265 21.50 14.38 -31.71
N ALA A 266 21.38 13.57 -32.77
CA ALA A 266 20.62 13.95 -33.96
C ALA A 266 19.15 14.25 -33.64
N LEU A 267 18.50 13.43 -32.80
CA LEU A 267 17.12 13.69 -32.34
C LEU A 267 17.01 15.00 -31.55
N LEU A 268 18.01 15.32 -30.73
CA LEU A 268 18.05 16.61 -30.03
C LEU A 268 18.22 17.76 -31.02
N SER A 269 19.08 17.60 -32.04
CA SER A 269 19.32 18.62 -33.05
C SER A 269 18.10 18.87 -33.94
N ASP A 270 17.30 17.84 -34.24
CA ASP A 270 16.04 17.99 -34.97
C ASP A 270 15.04 18.89 -34.23
N VAL A 271 15.10 18.93 -32.90
CA VAL A 271 14.19 19.71 -32.05
C VAL A 271 14.78 21.09 -31.67
N PHE A 272 16.06 21.13 -31.32
CA PHE A 272 16.70 22.31 -30.72
C PHE A 272 17.73 22.99 -31.64
N GLY A 273 17.98 22.45 -32.83
CA GLY A 273 18.91 22.99 -33.83
C GLY A 273 20.38 22.67 -33.55
N ASP A 274 21.27 23.51 -34.07
CA ASP A 274 22.73 23.29 -34.04
C ASP A 274 23.39 23.54 -32.67
N ASP A 275 22.61 24.00 -31.69
CA ASP A 275 23.06 24.35 -30.33
C ASP A 275 23.25 23.11 -29.42
N VAL A 276 23.21 21.91 -30.00
CA VAL A 276 23.33 20.63 -29.30
C VAL A 276 24.78 20.18 -29.25
N GLN A 277 25.27 19.94 -28.04
CA GLN A 277 26.61 19.44 -27.78
C GLN A 277 26.53 18.04 -27.17
N LEU A 278 27.54 17.24 -27.48
CA LEU A 278 27.72 15.88 -26.97
C LEU A 278 29.14 15.78 -26.41
N ASP A 279 29.24 15.51 -25.12
CA ASP A 279 30.49 15.16 -24.45
C ASP A 279 30.51 13.64 -24.28
N THR A 280 31.56 12.96 -24.77
CA THR A 280 31.73 11.51 -24.63
C THR A 280 32.91 11.18 -23.71
N PHE A 281 32.76 10.11 -22.93
CA PHE A 281 33.71 9.70 -21.91
C PHE A 281 33.99 8.20 -22.01
N SER A 282 35.22 7.80 -21.68
CA SER A 282 35.49 6.40 -21.34
C SER A 282 34.84 6.06 -19.99
N ILE A 283 34.56 4.78 -19.74
CA ILE A 283 33.90 4.34 -18.49
C ILE A 283 34.69 4.80 -17.24
N GLU A 284 36.02 4.81 -17.30
CA GLU A 284 36.88 5.20 -16.18
C GLU A 284 36.88 6.72 -15.89
N GLN A 285 36.49 7.54 -16.86
CA GLN A 285 36.48 9.01 -16.78
C GLN A 285 35.06 9.58 -16.76
N ALA A 286 34.05 8.74 -16.97
CA ALA A 286 32.65 9.12 -17.06
C ALA A 286 32.13 9.60 -15.70
N PRO A 287 31.41 10.74 -15.66
CA PRO A 287 30.71 11.16 -14.45
C PRO A 287 29.61 10.16 -14.10
N SER A 288 29.27 10.07 -12.82
CA SER A 288 28.10 9.32 -12.37
C SER A 288 26.80 10.02 -12.80
N ARG A 289 25.71 9.24 -12.93
CA ARG A 289 24.37 9.79 -13.20
C ARG A 289 23.97 10.87 -12.20
N ALA A 290 24.29 10.69 -10.91
CA ALA A 290 24.04 11.68 -9.88
C ALA A 290 24.80 12.99 -10.10
N GLU A 291 26.06 12.93 -10.54
CA GLU A 291 26.84 14.12 -10.85
C GLU A 291 26.26 14.86 -12.05
N VAL A 292 25.89 14.15 -13.13
CA VAL A 292 25.23 14.77 -14.28
C VAL A 292 23.93 15.45 -13.89
N ARG A 293 23.08 14.79 -13.08
CA ARG A 293 21.81 15.37 -12.62
C ARG A 293 21.97 16.64 -11.79
N ARG A 294 23.08 16.78 -11.04
CA ARG A 294 23.38 18.03 -10.32
C ARG A 294 23.76 19.17 -11.26
N LEU A 295 24.28 18.86 -12.44
CA LEU A 295 24.60 19.85 -13.49
C LEU A 295 23.38 20.25 -14.33
N SER A 296 22.27 19.50 -14.24
CA SER A 296 21.00 19.76 -14.93
C SER A 296 19.95 20.44 -14.05
N GLN A 297 20.30 20.83 -12.82
CA GLN A 297 19.48 21.60 -11.89
C GLN A 297 19.84 23.08 -11.96
#